data_AF-A0A703WR28-F1
#
_entry.id   AF-A0A703WR28-F1
#
_cell.length_a   1.000
_cell.length_b   1.000
_cell.length_c   1.000
_cell.angle_alpha   90.00
_cell.angle_beta   90.00
_cell.angle_gamma   90.00
#
_symmetry.space_group_name_H-M   'P 1'
#
loop_
_entity.id
_entity.type
_entity.pdbx_description
1 polymer ?
#
loop_
_entity_poly.entity_id
_entity_poly.type
_entity_poly.pdbx_seq_one_letter_code
_entity_poly.pdbx_strand_id
1 'polypeptide(L)'
;QRTLSIPGGDPLMTRIVGTGCALSAVVAASCALPGAALDNVASACCWMKLAGQAAAERSEGPGSFIPAFLDALYHLDVEAANATN
;
A
#
# COMPACT_ATOMS: atom_id res chain seq x y z
N GLN A 1 2.31 25.25 -4.29
CA GLN A 1 2.03 23.98 -3.59
C GLN A 1 1.87 22.89 -4.63
N ARG A 2 2.41 21.69 -4.40
CA ARG A 2 2.28 20.52 -5.28
C ARG A 2 1.41 19.49 -4.56
N THR A 3 0.38 18.98 -5.24
CA THR A 3 -0.59 18.03 -4.68
C THR A 3 -0.58 16.78 -5.54
N LEU A 4 -0.42 15.61 -4.93
CA LEU A 4 -0.52 14.31 -5.58
C LEU A 4 -1.76 13.60 -5.07
N SER A 5 -2.47 12.89 -5.95
CA SER A 5 -3.63 12.09 -5.60
C SER A 5 -3.41 10.67 -6.11
N ILE A 6 -3.62 9.68 -5.24
CA ILE A 6 -3.54 8.26 -5.56
C ILE A 6 -4.97 7.70 -5.49
N PRO A 7 -5.73 7.71 -6.59
CA PRO A 7 -7.07 7.17 -6.61
C PRO A 7 -7.03 5.63 -6.58
N GLY A 8 -8.03 5.03 -5.93
CA GLY A 8 -8.23 3.58 -5.87
C GLY A 8 -7.99 2.98 -4.49
N GLY A 9 -7.75 1.67 -4.47
CA GLY A 9 -7.85 0.84 -3.26
C GLY A 9 -9.15 0.06 -3.28
N ASP A 10 -9.46 -0.59 -2.16
CA ASP A 10 -10.70 -1.37 -2.03
C ASP A 10 -11.48 -0.95 -0.77
N PRO A 11 -12.82 -0.80 -0.83
CA PRO A 11 -13.64 -0.49 0.35
C PRO A 11 -13.43 -1.44 1.53
N LEU A 12 -13.06 -2.70 1.27
CA LEU A 12 -12.78 -3.70 2.30
C LEU A 12 -11.59 -3.28 3.19
N MET A 13 -10.63 -2.50 2.67
CA MET A 13 -9.53 -1.93 3.45
C MET A 13 -10.03 -1.05 4.60
N THR A 14 -11.18 -0.39 4.44
CA THR A 14 -11.79 0.48 5.47
C THR A 14 -12.54 -0.30 6.55
N ARG A 15 -12.75 -1.60 6.34
CA ARG A 15 -13.49 -2.50 7.24
C ARG A 15 -12.56 -3.35 8.11
N ILE A 16 -11.25 -3.15 7.99
CA ILE A 16 -10.24 -3.99 8.61
C ILE A 16 -9.40 -3.14 9.55
N VAL A 17 -9.34 -3.55 10.81
CA VAL A 17 -8.50 -2.91 11.82
C VAL A 17 -7.03 -3.03 11.42
N GLY A 18 -6.27 -1.95 11.59
CA GLY A 18 -4.82 -1.93 11.39
C GLY A 18 -4.35 -1.50 10.00
N THR A 19 -5.22 -1.46 8.98
CA THR A 19 -4.84 -1.01 7.62
C THR A 19 -4.36 0.45 7.60
N GLY A 20 -5.03 1.35 8.33
CA GLY A 20 -4.61 2.74 8.47
C GLY A 20 -3.32 2.94 9.29
N CYS A 21 -3.13 2.13 10.34
CA CYS A 21 -1.90 2.15 11.13
C CYS A 21 -0.70 1.65 10.31
N ALA A 22 -0.90 0.58 9.53
CA ALA A 22 0.09 0.07 8.60
C ALA A 22 0.48 1.14 7.57
N LEU A 23 -0.50 1.84 6.97
CA LEU A 23 -0.22 2.92 6.02
C LEU A 23 0.62 4.03 6.67
N SER A 24 0.29 4.43 7.89
CA SER A 24 1.04 5.47 8.60
C SER A 24 2.49 5.05 8.88
N ALA A 25 2.71 3.77 9.20
CA ALA A 25 4.05 3.22 9.38
C ALA A 25 4.86 3.21 8.07
N VAL A 26 4.26 2.79 6.95
CA VAL A 26 4.93 2.80 5.63
C VAL A 26 5.25 4.23 5.20
N VAL A 27 4.32 5.17 5.37
CA VAL A 27 4.55 6.60 5.09
C VAL A 27 5.71 7.14 5.91
N ALA A 28 5.76 6.83 7.21
CA ALA A 28 6.88 7.24 8.07
C ALA A 28 8.22 6.64 7.62
N ALA A 29 8.24 5.36 7.21
CA ALA A 29 9.42 4.71 6.68
C ALA A 29 9.88 5.35 5.34
N SER A 30 8.94 5.66 4.44
CA SER A 30 9.25 6.32 3.16
C SER A 30 9.74 7.76 3.32
N CYS A 31 9.31 8.47 4.37
CA CYS A 31 9.87 9.77 4.71
C CYS A 31 11.35 9.71 5.14
N ALA A 32 11.85 8.55 5.59
CA ALA A 32 13.25 8.36 5.94
C ALA A 32 14.14 8.04 4.73
N LEU A 33 13.55 7.74 3.56
CA LEU A 33 14.28 7.47 2.34
C LEU A 33 14.85 8.76 1.72
N PRO A 34 16.01 8.71 1.06
CA PRO A 34 16.56 9.86 0.35
C PRO A 34 15.63 10.28 -0.81
N GLY A 35 15.62 11.57 -1.14
CA GLY A 35 14.84 12.12 -2.24
C GLY A 35 13.71 13.06 -1.79
N ALA A 36 12.76 13.30 -2.69
CA ALA A 36 11.62 14.17 -2.40
C ALA A 36 10.59 13.42 -1.56
N ALA A 37 10.42 13.82 -0.30
CA ALA A 37 9.50 13.18 0.64
C ALA A 37 8.07 13.03 0.07
N LEU A 38 7.59 14.01 -0.70
CA LEU A 38 6.27 13.94 -1.34
C LEU A 38 6.16 12.77 -2.33
N ASP A 39 7.20 12.52 -3.13
CA ASP A 39 7.20 11.45 -4.12
C ASP A 39 7.35 10.08 -3.42
N ASN A 40 8.19 10.00 -2.38
CA ASN A 40 8.34 8.78 -1.57
C ASN A 40 7.04 8.38 -0.87
N VAL A 41 6.32 9.35 -0.30
CA VAL A 41 5.01 9.13 0.33
C VAL A 41 3.95 8.78 -0.71
N ALA A 42 3.98 9.39 -1.90
CA ALA A 42 3.07 9.02 -2.98
C ALA A 42 3.28 7.57 -3.43
N SER A 43 4.54 7.11 -3.53
CA SER A 43 4.89 5.71 -3.82
C SER A 43 4.39 4.77 -2.73
N ALA A 44 4.57 5.11 -1.44
CA ALA A 44 4.03 4.34 -0.32
C ALA A 44 2.51 4.15 -0.39
N CYS A 45 1.79 5.25 -0.65
CA CYS A 45 0.34 5.23 -0.84
C CYS A 45 -0.06 4.36 -2.05
N CYS A 46 0.71 4.40 -3.13
CA CYS A 46 0.50 3.58 -4.31
C CYS A 46 0.68 2.08 -4.00
N TRP A 47 1.74 1.70 -3.29
CA TRP A 47 1.98 0.31 -2.88
C TRP A 47 0.87 -0.22 -1.98
N MET A 48 0.47 0.55 -0.97
CA MET A 48 -0.65 0.19 -0.09
C MET A 48 -1.94 -0.03 -0.87
N LYS A 49 -2.21 0.82 -1.87
CA LYS A 49 -3.36 0.71 -2.77
C LYS A 49 -3.30 -0.56 -3.62
N LEU A 50 -2.16 -0.84 -4.26
CA LEU A 50 -1.99 -2.06 -5.07
C LEU A 50 -2.12 -3.32 -4.22
N ALA A 51 -1.54 -3.33 -3.02
CA ALA A 51 -1.64 -4.43 -2.07
C ALA A 51 -3.08 -4.72 -1.70
N GLY A 52 -3.83 -3.67 -1.37
CA GLY A 52 -5.23 -3.78 -1.00
C GLY A 52 -6.12 -4.26 -2.14
N GLN A 53 -5.86 -3.82 -3.37
CA GLN A 53 -6.60 -4.30 -4.54
C GLN A 53 -6.32 -5.78 -4.82
N ALA A 54 -5.05 -6.18 -4.86
CA ALA A 54 -4.66 -7.57 -5.07
C ALA A 54 -5.16 -8.50 -3.95
N ALA A 55 -5.21 -8.00 -2.71
CA ALA A 55 -5.79 -8.72 -1.60
C ALA A 55 -7.31 -8.87 -1.75
N ALA A 56 -8.02 -7.79 -2.08
CA ALA A 56 -9.46 -7.81 -2.26
C ALA A 56 -9.90 -8.81 -3.34
N GLU A 57 -9.18 -8.89 -4.47
CA GLU A 57 -9.45 -9.86 -5.53
C GLU A 57 -9.33 -11.32 -5.08
N ARG A 58 -8.47 -11.58 -4.08
CA ARG A 58 -8.23 -12.92 -3.53
C ARG A 58 -9.02 -13.21 -2.25
N SER A 59 -9.84 -12.26 -1.79
CA SER A 59 -10.51 -12.35 -0.49
C SER A 59 -12.01 -12.47 -0.64
N GLU A 60 -12.58 -13.45 0.05
CA GLU A 60 -14.04 -13.62 0.16
C GLU A 60 -14.65 -12.78 1.29
N GLY A 61 -13.82 -12.17 2.14
CA GLY A 61 -14.27 -11.32 3.25
C GLY A 61 -13.13 -10.77 4.09
N PRO A 62 -13.42 -10.04 5.19
CA PRO A 62 -12.40 -9.38 6.00
C PRO A 62 -11.46 -10.37 6.71
N GLY A 63 -11.92 -11.60 6.98
CA GLY A 63 -11.10 -12.65 7.60
C GLY A 63 -10.00 -13.19 6.68
N SER A 64 -10.30 -13.37 5.39
CA SER A 64 -9.33 -13.82 4.37
C SER A 64 -8.48 -12.67 3.80
N PHE A 65 -8.92 -11.43 3.97
CA PHE A 65 -8.19 -10.26 3.50
C PHE A 65 -6.87 -10.01 4.22
N ILE A 66 -6.80 -10.09 5.55
CA ILE A 66 -5.55 -9.80 6.26
C ILE A 66 -4.40 -10.69 5.77
N PRO A 67 -4.55 -12.03 5.68
CA PRO A 67 -3.53 -12.88 5.09
C PRO A 67 -3.19 -12.49 3.65
N ALA A 68 -4.19 -12.33 2.77
CA ALA A 68 -3.98 -11.99 1.36
C ALA A 68 -3.30 -10.62 1.17
N PHE A 69 -3.53 -9.69 2.08
CA PHE A 69 -2.95 -8.35 2.11
C PHE A 69 -1.50 -8.35 2.58
N LEU A 70 -1.18 -9.12 3.60
CA LEU A 70 0.21 -9.33 4.02
C LEU A 70 1.02 -10.02 2.93
N ASP A 71 0.45 -11.03 2.28
CA ASP A 71 1.07 -11.70 1.13
C ASP A 71 1.25 -10.74 -0.04
N ALA A 72 0.25 -9.91 -0.36
CA ALA A 72 0.37 -8.91 -1.40
C ALA A 72 1.47 -7.89 -1.10
N LEU A 73 1.58 -7.40 0.14
CA LEU A 73 2.67 -6.51 0.56
C LEU A 73 4.04 -7.18 0.42
N TYR A 74 4.16 -8.45 0.80
CA TYR A 74 5.41 -9.22 0.67
C TYR A 74 5.82 -9.38 -0.79
N HIS A 75 4.86 -9.62 -1.69
CA HIS A 75 5.14 -9.78 -3.12
C HIS A 75 5.38 -8.45 -3.85
N LEU A 76 4.80 -7.34 -3.38
CA LEU A 76 4.98 -6.02 -3.98
C LEU A 76 6.40 -5.48 -3.87
N ASP A 77 7.16 -5.91 -2.86
CA ASP A 77 8.58 -5.56 -2.72
C ASP A 77 9.41 -6.10 -3.91
N VAL A 78 9.00 -7.25 -4.46
CA VAL A 78 9.65 -7.88 -5.62
C VAL A 78 9.28 -7.17 -6.93
N GLU A 79 8.04 -6.71 -7.08
CA GLU A 79 7.59 -6.01 -8.29
C GLU A 79 8.06 -4.55 -8.36
N ALA A 80 8.10 -3.83 -7.22
CA ALA A 80 8.58 -2.45 -7.18
C ALA A 80 10.09 -2.34 -7.47
N ALA A 81 10.89 -3.33 -7.05
CA ALA A 81 12.30 -3.43 -7.42
C ALA A 81 12.51 -3.67 -8.94
N ASN A 82 11.56 -4.32 -9.61
CA ASN A 82 11.66 -4.68 -11.03
C ASN A 82 11.07 -3.61 -11.98
N ALA A 83 10.28 -2.66 -11.48
CA ALA A 83 9.68 -1.59 -12.30
C ALA A 83 10.58 -0.36 -12.52
N THR A 84 11.83 -0.37 -12.02
CA THR A 84 12.81 0.72 -12.20
C THR A 84 13.91 0.39 -13.22
N ASN A 85 13.65 -0.50 -14.19
CA ASN A 85 14.56 -0.76 -15.32
C ASN A 85 13.93 -0.33 -16.65
#